data_AF-A0A653CCP8-F1
#
_entry.id   AF-A0A653CCP8-F1
#
_cell.length_a   1.000
_cell.length_b   1.000
_cell.length_c   1.000
_cell.angle_alpha   90.00
_cell.angle_beta   90.00
_cell.angle_gamma   90.00
#
_symmetry.space_group_name_H-M   'P 1'
#
loop_
_entity.id
_entity.type
_entity.pdbx_description
1 polymer ?
#
loop_
_entity_poly.entity_id
_entity_poly.type
_entity_poly.pdbx_seq_one_letter_code
_entity_poly.pdbx_strand_id
1 'polypeptide(L)' 'MEYHSAEDKYPPITMSDRGGGIPRSTTDHLFKYMYSTAPQPSKSDSHTVPLAGYGYGLPIARLYARYFHGDLMP' A
#
# COMPACT_ATOMS: atom_id res chain seq x y z
N MET A 1 23.14 -27.96 10.75
CA MET A 1 21.76 -27.45 10.64
C MET A 1 21.84 -26.28 9.69
N GLU A 2 21.41 -26.45 8.44
CA GLU A 2 21.42 -25.35 7.46
C GLU A 2 20.39 -24.31 7.88
N TYR A 3 20.80 -23.05 7.97
CA TYR A 3 19.91 -21.93 8.20
C TYR A 3 19.38 -21.48 6.84
N HIS A 4 18.13 -21.78 6.53
CA HIS A 4 17.44 -21.19 5.39
C HIS A 4 17.00 -19.77 5.76
N SER A 5 17.18 -18.80 4.86
CA SER A 5 16.71 -17.43 5.07
C SER A 5 15.17 -17.43 5.18
N ALA A 6 14.61 -16.47 5.91
CA ALA A 6 13.15 -16.28 5.96
C ALA A 6 12.56 -16.06 4.55
N GLU A 7 13.36 -15.49 3.66
CA GLU A 7 13.03 -15.24 2.25
C GLU A 7 12.93 -16.55 1.44
N ASP A 8 13.72 -17.57 1.78
CA ASP A 8 13.66 -18.90 1.16
C ASP A 8 12.37 -19.64 1.57
N LYS A 9 11.85 -19.32 2.76
CA LYS A 9 10.64 -19.93 3.31
C LYS A 9 9.36 -19.23 2.85
N TYR A 10 9.40 -17.91 2.68
CA TYR A 10 8.27 -17.08 2.27
C TYR A 10 8.70 -16.13 1.15
N PRO A 11 8.56 -16.53 -0.12
CA PRO A 11 8.91 -15.67 -1.24
C PRO A 11 8.01 -14.42 -1.27
N PRO A 12 8.54 -13.24 -1.63
CA PRO A 12 7.76 -12.02 -1.73
C PRO A 12 6.76 -12.11 -2.88
N ILE A 13 5.57 -11.54 -2.68
CA ILE A 13 4.60 -11.32 -3.74
C ILE A 13 4.84 -9.92 -4.31
N THR A 14 5.17 -9.85 -5.60
CA THR A 14 5.45 -8.59 -6.30
C THR A 14 4.28 -8.18 -7.18
N MET A 15 3.87 -6.92 -7.09
CA MET A 15 2.93 -6.31 -8.02
C MET A 15 3.66 -5.24 -8.83
N SER A 16 3.38 -5.16 -10.13
CA SER A 16 4.02 -4.19 -11.03
C SER A 16 2.99 -3.64 -12.01
N ASP A 17 3.10 -2.35 -12.29
CA ASP A 17 2.22 -1.64 -13.23
C ASP A 17 3.02 -0.71 -14.16
N ARG A 18 2.32 -0.09 -15.12
CA ARG A 18 2.87 0.90 -16.07
C ARG A 18 2.21 2.28 -15.92
N GLY A 19 1.75 2.63 -14.72
CA GLY A 19 1.02 3.86 -14.41
C GLY A 19 1.87 5.13 -14.26
N GLY A 20 3.15 5.09 -14.65
CA GLY A 20 4.08 6.22 -14.58
C GLY A 20 4.85 6.34 -13.26
N GLY A 21 4.45 5.61 -12.23
CA GLY A 21 5.15 5.53 -10.95
C GLY A 21 4.96 6.74 -10.03
N ILE A 22 5.76 6.79 -8.97
CA ILE A 22 5.68 7.81 -7.91
C ILE A 22 7.05 8.50 -7.79
N PRO A 23 7.13 9.84 -7.80
CA PRO A 23 8.39 10.56 -7.58
C PRO A 23 9.02 10.20 -6.22
N ARG A 24 10.34 9.98 -6.18
CA ARG A 24 11.03 9.59 -4.93
C ARG A 24 10.85 10.59 -3.78
N SER A 25 10.68 11.87 -4.10
CA SER A 25 10.45 12.92 -3.09
C SER A 25 9.12 12.77 -2.34
N THR A 26 8.16 12.01 -2.87
CA THR A 26 6.85 11.80 -2.26
C THR A 26 6.66 10.40 -1.69
N THR A 27 7.61 9.48 -1.88
CA THR A 27 7.53 8.08 -1.41
C THR A 27 7.29 7.99 0.11
N ASP A 28 7.89 8.88 0.90
CA ASP A 28 7.70 8.94 2.36
C ASP A 28 6.27 9.27 2.79
N HIS A 29 5.42 9.73 1.86
CA HIS A 29 4.04 10.10 2.13
C HIS A 29 3.07 8.95 1.89
N LEU A 30 3.48 7.90 1.16
CA LEU A 30 2.59 6.81 0.72
C LEU A 30 1.90 6.08 1.88
N PHE A 31 2.57 5.95 3.01
CA PHE A 31 2.04 5.28 4.20
C PHE A 31 1.49 6.27 5.25
N LYS A 32 1.36 7.56 4.94
CA LYS A 32 0.68 8.52 5.83
C LYS A 32 -0.84 8.32 5.69
N TYR A 33 -1.52 8.18 6.83
CA TYR A 33 -2.99 8.18 6.86
C TYR A 33 -3.52 9.47 6.21
N MET A 34 -4.62 9.33 5.47
CA MET A 34 -5.31 10.42 4.76
C MET A 34 -4.53 11.09 3.63
N TYR A 35 -3.29 10.65 3.33
CA TYR A 35 -2.58 11.14 2.16
C TYR A 35 -3.16 10.52 0.87
N SER A 36 -3.60 11.35 -0.07
CA SER A 36 -4.04 10.92 -1.39
C SER A 36 -3.77 12.00 -2.42
N THR A 37 -3.48 11.58 -3.66
CA THR A 37 -3.40 12.46 -4.84
C THR A 37 -4.72 12.53 -5.60
N ALA A 38 -5.69 11.67 -5.26
CA ALA A 38 -7.03 11.71 -5.83
C ALA A 38 -7.90 12.76 -5.11
N PRO A 39 -8.88 13.37 -5.80
CA PRO A 39 -9.85 14.25 -5.16
C PRO A 39 -10.57 13.57 -3.99
N GLN A 40 -10.92 14.35 -2.96
CA GLN A 40 -11.69 13.81 -1.84
C GLN A 40 -13.07 13.36 -2.34
N PRO A 41 -13.49 12.12 -2.06
CA PRO A 41 -14.79 11.62 -2.50
C PRO A 41 -15.94 12.43 -1.88
N SER A 42 -17.00 12.66 -2.65
CA SER A 42 -18.20 13.30 -2.15
C SER A 42 -18.99 12.34 -1.26
N LYS A 43 -19.58 12.85 -0.17
CA LYS A 43 -20.45 12.06 0.71
C LYS A 43 -21.85 11.84 0.13
N SER A 44 -22.20 12.55 -0.93
CA SER A 44 -23.55 12.61 -1.50
C SER A 44 -23.83 11.51 -2.52
N ASP A 45 -22.80 10.88 -3.08
CA ASP A 45 -22.95 9.92 -4.17
C ASP A 45 -22.94 8.47 -3.64
N SER A 46 -23.99 8.14 -2.87
CA SER A 46 -24.19 6.84 -2.19
C SER A 46 -24.10 5.62 -3.13
N HIS A 47 -24.28 5.82 -4.44
CA HIS A 47 -24.31 4.74 -5.42
C HIS A 47 -22.93 4.41 -6.03
N THR A 48 -21.89 5.19 -5.73
CA THR A 48 -20.53 4.89 -6.22
C THR A 48 -19.53 4.81 -5.08
N VAL A 49 -18.92 3.64 -4.91
CA VAL A 49 -17.81 3.50 -3.95
C VAL A 49 -16.55 4.01 -4.65
N PRO A 50 -15.91 5.08 -4.14
CA PRO A 50 -14.74 5.66 -4.78
C PRO A 50 -13.55 4.69 -4.73
N LEU A 51 -12.82 4.57 -5.84
CA LEU A 51 -11.63 3.73 -5.92
C LEU A 51 -10.44 4.30 -5.09
N ALA A 52 -10.36 5.62 -4.97
CA ALA A 52 -9.28 6.34 -4.30
C ALA A 52 -9.80 7.61 -3.61
N GLY A 53 -8.94 8.30 -2.86
CA GLY A 53 -9.22 9.63 -2.28
C GLY A 53 -9.28 9.67 -0.75
N TYR A 54 -9.49 8.54 -0.07
CA TYR A 54 -9.50 8.51 1.40
C TYR A 54 -8.10 8.36 2.03
N GLY A 55 -7.12 7.83 1.30
CA GLY A 55 -5.73 7.72 1.78
C GLY A 55 -5.51 6.70 2.91
N TYR A 56 -6.33 5.64 2.97
CA TYR A 56 -6.20 4.59 4.00
C TYR A 56 -5.67 3.24 3.48
N GLY A 57 -5.71 3.00 2.17
CA GLY A 57 -5.39 1.69 1.59
C GLY A 57 -3.97 1.20 1.92
N LEU A 58 -2.94 1.93 1.52
CA LEU A 58 -1.53 1.57 1.77
C LEU A 58 -1.15 1.46 3.26
N PRO A 59 -1.49 2.42 4.15
CA PRO A 59 -1.17 2.28 5.57
C PRO A 59 -1.85 1.07 6.23
N ILE A 60 -3.11 0.79 5.89
CA ILE A 60 -3.82 -0.38 6.41
C ILE A 60 -3.23 -1.68 5.85
N ALA A 61 -2.94 -1.76 4.55
CA ALA A 61 -2.33 -2.94 3.94
C ALA A 61 -0.98 -3.29 4.59
N ARG A 62 -0.16 -2.28 4.90
CA ARG A 62 1.11 -2.49 5.61
C ARG A 62 0.91 -2.98 7.04
N LEU A 63 -0.13 -2.51 7.74
CA LEU A 63 -0.48 -3.01 9.07
C LEU A 63 -0.86 -4.50 9.02
N TYR A 64 -1.66 -4.92 8.02
CA TYR A 64 -1.99 -6.33 7.82
C TYR A 64 -0.76 -7.18 7.51
N ALA A 65 0.15 -6.72 6.65
CA ALA A 65 1.39 -7.43 6.37
C ALA A 65 2.25 -7.62 7.64
N ARG A 66 2.35 -6.57 8.46
CA ARG A 66 3.14 -6.58 9.72
C ARG A 66 2.50 -7.39 10.84
N TYR A 67 1.19 -7.58 10.84
CA TYR A 67 0.48 -8.35 11.85
C TYR A 67 1.01 -9.80 11.94
N PHE A 68 1.42 -10.39 10.82
CA PHE A 68 2.07 -11.70 10.75
C PHE A 68 3.58 -11.61 10.46
N HIS A 69 4.24 -10.56 10.95
CA HIS A 69 5.70 -10.38 10.84
C HIS A 69 6.25 -10.21 9.41
N GLY A 70 5.41 -9.86 8.43
CA GLY A 70 5.84 -9.41 7.11
C GLY A 70 6.03 -7.89 7.02
N ASP A 71 6.19 -7.37 5.81
CA ASP A 71 6.12 -5.93 5.53
C ASP A 71 5.54 -5.68 4.12
N LEU A 72 5.14 -4.43 3.87
CA LEU A 72 4.76 -3.95 2.54
C LEU A 72 5.69 -2.79 2.15
N MET A 73 6.31 -2.91 0.98
CA MET A 73 7.26 -1.92 0.45
C MET A 73 6.82 -1.45 -0.94
N PRO A 74 7.09 -0.18 -1.30
CA PRO A 74 6.88 0.33 -2.66
C PRO A 74 7.93 -0.17 -3.66
#